data_AF-A0A7C4AMG6-F1
#
_entry.id   AF-A0A7C4AMG6-F1
#
_cell.length_a   1.000
_cell.length_b   1.000
_cell.length_c   1.000
_cell.angle_alpha   90.00
_cell.angle_beta   90.00
_cell.angle_gamma   90.00
#
_symmetry.space_group_name_H-M   'P 1'
#
loop_
_entity.id
_entity.type
_entity.pdbx_description
1 polymer ?
#
loop_
_entity_poly.entity_id
_entity_poly.type
_entity_poly.pdbx_seq_one_letter_code
_entity_poly.pdbx_strand_id
1 'polypeptide(L)'
;MTESITFTGLGSGIDLSSIVKALVDNEKERFVTPIKNWKTSWEDKITAFQELNTKLSSLTTTVKSLDTPAEFLIKTASVSDSYVLSATAESSAFNGTTTITVNQLAQSEKEIHSGHPDSSSTAVTTVAGTFSYTYNGTNRSLSVAAGTTLTQLAQIINNDPQNPGVNASVLDDGSGTATAYHLVLSGTSTGASYTITSISHTLNNFATGGGSGGGFDETQTAQNAQFKIDGYPTSGWIE
;
A
#
# COMPACT_ATOMS: atom_id res chain seq x y z
N MET A 1 13.45 36.11 -85.21
CA MET A 1 14.66 35.34 -84.88
C MET A 1 14.18 33.98 -84.41
N THR A 2 14.06 33.04 -85.34
CA THR A 2 13.57 31.68 -85.10
C THR A 2 14.75 30.83 -84.61
N GLU A 3 14.74 30.41 -83.35
CA GLU A 3 15.67 29.37 -82.90
C GLU A 3 15.17 28.03 -83.43
N SER A 4 15.94 27.44 -84.34
CA SER A 4 15.71 26.10 -84.84
C SER A 4 15.99 25.09 -83.72
N ILE A 5 14.96 24.48 -83.15
CA ILE A 5 15.13 23.25 -82.36
C ILE A 5 15.25 22.10 -83.36
N THR A 6 16.48 21.66 -83.61
CA THR A 6 16.75 20.46 -84.41
C THR A 6 16.58 19.22 -83.52
N PHE A 7 15.64 18.35 -83.88
CA PHE A 7 15.50 17.03 -83.26
C PHE A 7 15.98 15.97 -84.24
N THR A 8 17.20 15.50 -84.05
CA THR A 8 17.76 14.40 -84.85
C THR A 8 17.28 13.08 -84.27
N GLY A 9 16.54 12.35 -85.08
CA GLY A 9 15.98 11.04 -84.74
C GLY A 9 17.03 9.99 -84.39
N LEU A 10 16.57 9.05 -83.55
CA LEU A 10 16.98 7.64 -83.39
C LEU A 10 18.38 7.26 -83.93
N GLY A 11 19.46 7.83 -83.38
CA GLY A 11 20.84 7.47 -83.77
C GLY A 11 21.98 8.42 -83.37
N SER A 12 21.75 9.53 -82.66
CA SER A 12 22.72 10.62 -82.45
C SER A 12 23.58 10.52 -81.17
N GLY A 13 23.50 9.45 -80.38
CA GLY A 13 24.17 9.37 -79.06
C GLY A 13 23.60 10.32 -77.99
N ILE A 14 22.55 11.09 -78.35
CA ILE A 14 21.75 11.87 -77.42
C ILE A 14 20.89 10.87 -76.64
N ASP A 15 21.16 10.75 -75.34
CA ASP A 15 20.33 9.97 -74.44
C ASP A 15 19.00 10.71 -74.25
N LEU A 16 18.06 10.52 -75.17
CA LEU A 16 16.70 11.03 -75.07
C LEU A 16 16.06 10.65 -73.72
N SER A 17 16.41 9.49 -73.19
CA SER A 17 15.97 9.05 -71.86
C SER A 17 16.45 10.01 -70.79
N SER A 18 17.70 10.50 -70.87
CA SER A 18 18.24 11.51 -69.96
C SER A 18 17.53 12.88 -70.07
N ILE A 19 17.17 13.32 -71.29
CA ILE A 19 16.48 14.60 -71.51
C ILE A 19 15.02 14.50 -71.06
N VAL A 20 14.33 13.42 -71.40
CA VAL A 20 12.97 13.14 -70.92
C VAL A 20 12.98 13.01 -69.41
N LYS A 21 13.96 12.33 -68.83
CA LYS A 21 14.15 12.26 -67.38
C LYS A 21 14.39 13.64 -66.77
N ALA A 22 15.22 14.49 -67.38
CA ALA A 22 15.49 15.84 -66.91
C ALA A 22 14.23 16.74 -66.97
N LEU A 23 13.42 16.64 -68.03
CA LEU A 23 12.13 17.32 -68.15
C LEU A 23 11.13 16.82 -67.12
N VAL A 24 11.02 15.49 -66.95
CA VAL A 24 10.14 14.88 -65.96
C VAL A 24 10.56 15.24 -64.54
N ASP A 25 11.87 15.26 -64.25
CA ASP A 25 12.39 15.64 -62.94
C ASP A 25 12.18 17.15 -62.68
N ASN A 26 12.35 18.01 -63.68
CA ASN A 26 12.06 19.45 -63.56
C ASN A 26 10.57 19.71 -63.33
N GLU A 27 9.70 19.03 -64.07
CA GLU A 27 8.25 19.17 -63.91
C GLU A 27 7.78 18.60 -62.56
N LYS A 28 8.38 17.47 -62.11
CA LYS A 28 8.19 16.95 -60.75
C LYS A 28 8.63 17.96 -59.70
N GLU A 29 9.81 18.54 -59.79
CA GLU A 29 10.30 19.56 -58.85
C GLU A 29 9.34 20.76 -58.80
N ARG A 30 8.88 21.25 -59.97
CA ARG A 30 7.96 22.39 -60.07
C ARG A 30 6.62 22.15 -59.35
N PHE A 31 6.07 20.94 -59.41
CA PHE A 31 4.80 20.63 -58.74
C PHE A 31 4.97 20.10 -57.31
N VAL A 32 6.02 19.32 -57.04
CA VAL A 32 6.23 18.64 -55.75
C VAL A 32 6.87 19.56 -54.72
N THR A 33 7.80 20.42 -55.11
CA THR A 33 8.54 21.27 -54.15
C THR A 33 7.64 22.27 -53.42
N PRO A 34 6.67 22.96 -54.04
CA PRO A 34 5.71 23.78 -53.32
C PRO A 34 4.88 22.99 -52.30
N ILE A 35 4.46 21.77 -52.65
CA ILE A 35 3.70 20.87 -51.78
C ILE A 35 4.56 20.40 -50.60
N LYS A 36 5.83 20.02 -50.86
CA LYS A 36 6.80 19.66 -49.80
C LYS A 36 7.04 20.83 -48.85
N ASN A 37 7.28 22.03 -49.37
CA ASN A 37 7.47 23.23 -48.54
C ASN A 37 6.23 23.55 -47.71
N TRP A 38 5.03 23.36 -48.29
CA TRP A 38 3.78 23.55 -47.57
C TRP A 38 3.60 22.50 -46.46
N LYS A 39 3.91 21.23 -46.75
CA LYS A 39 3.95 20.16 -45.76
C LYS A 39 4.92 20.48 -44.62
N THR A 40 6.16 20.86 -44.92
CA THR A 40 7.17 21.23 -43.92
C THR A 40 6.70 22.42 -43.07
N SER A 41 6.10 23.46 -43.67
CA SER A 41 5.53 24.57 -42.90
C SER A 41 4.41 24.15 -41.94
N TRP A 42 3.59 23.17 -42.32
CA TRP A 42 2.57 22.62 -41.42
C TRP A 42 3.17 21.72 -40.35
N GLU A 43 4.21 20.93 -40.66
CA GLU A 43 4.95 20.13 -39.67
C GLU A 43 5.63 21.02 -38.63
N ASP A 44 6.22 22.14 -39.03
CA ASP A 44 6.79 23.16 -38.12
C ASP A 44 5.71 23.75 -37.22
N LYS A 45 4.54 24.11 -37.78
CA LYS A 45 3.40 24.62 -36.99
C LYS A 45 2.89 23.57 -36.00
N ILE A 46 2.74 22.32 -36.41
CA ILE A 46 2.33 21.22 -35.54
C ILE A 46 3.32 21.08 -34.38
N THR A 47 4.61 21.08 -34.68
CA THR A 47 5.68 21.01 -33.67
C THR A 47 5.59 22.19 -32.69
N ALA A 48 5.41 23.41 -33.19
CA ALA A 48 5.23 24.60 -32.35
C ALA A 48 3.99 24.52 -31.45
N PHE A 49 2.86 24.00 -31.96
CA PHE A 49 1.65 23.78 -31.16
C PHE A 49 1.83 22.69 -30.10
N GLN A 50 2.54 21.61 -30.42
CA GLN A 50 2.87 20.56 -29.45
C GLN A 50 3.76 21.09 -28.32
N GLU A 51 4.76 21.90 -28.64
CA GLU A 51 5.62 22.53 -27.65
C GLU A 51 4.82 23.51 -26.77
N LEU A 52 3.96 24.34 -27.36
CA LEU A 52 3.08 25.24 -26.63
C LEU A 52 2.14 24.47 -25.68
N ASN A 53 1.52 23.39 -26.16
CA ASN A 53 0.65 22.55 -25.35
C ASN A 53 1.40 21.93 -24.17
N THR A 54 2.64 21.48 -24.40
CA THR A 54 3.50 20.95 -23.33
C THR A 54 3.79 22.02 -22.29
N LYS A 55 4.19 23.24 -22.70
CA LYS A 55 4.46 24.35 -21.77
C LYS A 55 3.20 24.77 -20.98
N LEU A 56 2.04 24.83 -21.63
CA LEU A 56 0.77 25.16 -20.97
C LEU A 56 0.32 24.08 -19.99
N SER A 57 0.53 22.81 -20.33
CA SER A 57 0.26 21.68 -19.43
C SER A 57 1.15 21.74 -18.18
N SER A 58 2.45 22.01 -18.36
CA SER A 58 3.38 22.20 -17.25
C SER A 58 2.97 23.38 -16.37
N LEU A 59 2.66 24.54 -16.96
CA LEU A 59 2.21 25.72 -16.22
C LEU A 59 0.92 25.42 -15.43
N THR A 60 -0.05 24.76 -16.06
CA THR A 60 -1.31 24.38 -15.42
C THR A 60 -1.06 23.46 -14.22
N THR A 61 -0.14 22.50 -14.37
CA THR A 61 0.26 21.59 -13.29
C THR A 61 0.89 22.37 -12.12
N THR A 62 1.81 23.28 -12.41
CA THR A 62 2.46 24.12 -11.40
C THR A 62 1.48 25.04 -10.67
N VAL A 63 0.56 25.68 -11.39
CA VAL A 63 -0.44 26.57 -10.78
C VAL A 63 -1.43 25.78 -9.93
N LYS A 64 -1.83 24.58 -10.37
CA LYS A 64 -2.69 23.70 -9.57
C LYS A 64 -2.03 23.22 -8.28
N SER A 65 -0.70 23.06 -8.25
CA SER A 65 0.00 22.69 -7.02
C SER A 65 0.15 23.84 -6.01
N LEU A 66 -0.40 25.02 -6.31
CA LEU A 66 -0.30 26.25 -5.52
C LEU A 66 -1.67 26.93 -5.37
N ASP A 67 -2.77 26.19 -5.56
CA ASP A 67 -4.12 26.78 -5.62
C ASP A 67 -4.77 26.92 -4.24
N THR A 68 -4.17 26.35 -3.20
CA THR A 68 -4.61 26.50 -1.81
C THR A 68 -3.61 27.25 -0.93
N PRO A 69 -4.08 27.99 0.10
CA PRO A 69 -3.19 28.58 1.11
C PRO A 69 -2.33 27.53 1.85
N ALA A 70 -2.80 26.29 1.97
CA ALA A 70 -2.07 25.21 2.63
C ALA A 70 -0.81 24.79 1.86
N GLU A 71 -0.87 24.80 0.52
CA GLU A 71 0.28 24.52 -0.35
C GLU A 71 1.33 25.64 -0.33
N PHE A 72 0.93 26.86 0.03
CA PHE A 72 1.85 27.98 0.21
C PHE A 72 2.44 28.05 1.63
N LEU A 73 1.66 27.66 2.64
CA LEU A 73 2.02 27.70 4.05
C LEU A 73 2.54 26.35 4.54
N ILE A 74 3.53 25.80 3.82
CA ILE A 74 4.17 24.54 4.18
C ILE A 74 4.95 24.76 5.48
N LYS A 75 4.66 23.92 6.48
CA LYS A 75 5.38 23.87 7.75
C LYS A 75 6.17 22.58 7.83
N THR A 76 7.36 22.66 8.41
CA THR A 76 8.19 21.49 8.67
C THR A 76 8.23 21.22 10.16
N ALA A 77 8.26 19.95 10.53
CA ALA A 77 8.53 19.50 11.88
C ALA A 77 9.92 18.84 11.87
N SER A 78 10.76 19.22 12.83
CA SER A 78 12.02 18.54 13.11
C SER A 78 11.95 17.94 14.51
N VAL A 79 12.51 16.75 14.65
CA VAL A 79 12.59 16.02 15.91
C VAL A 79 14.04 15.88 16.31
N SER A 80 14.33 15.98 17.61
CA SER A 80 15.69 15.83 18.13
C SER A 80 16.16 14.38 18.14
N ASP A 81 15.24 13.42 18.28
CA ASP A 81 15.51 11.98 18.23
C ASP A 81 14.47 11.27 17.37
N SER A 82 14.87 10.90 16.15
CA SER A 82 14.01 10.23 15.18
C SER A 82 13.82 8.72 15.44
N TYR A 83 14.56 8.13 16.38
CA TYR A 83 14.35 6.73 16.77
C TYR A 83 13.17 6.56 17.72
N VAL A 84 12.81 7.62 18.45
CA VAL A 84 11.72 7.62 19.43
C VAL A 84 10.42 8.17 18.85
N LEU A 85 10.49 9.23 18.05
CA LEU A 85 9.32 9.94 17.54
C LEU A 85 9.58 10.48 16.13
N SER A 86 8.55 10.42 15.28
CA SER A 86 8.47 11.24 14.07
C SER A 86 7.28 12.19 14.20
N ALA A 87 7.37 13.36 13.55
CA ALA A 87 6.33 14.37 13.58
C ALA A 87 6.13 14.96 12.18
N THR A 88 4.89 15.27 11.85
CA THR A 88 4.51 16.02 10.64
C THR A 88 3.72 17.25 11.08
N ALA A 89 3.86 18.35 10.34
CA ALA A 89 3.14 19.59 10.61
C ALA A 89 2.20 19.90 9.45
N GLU A 90 0.93 20.13 9.77
CA GLU A 90 -0.03 20.69 8.82
C GLU A 90 0.14 22.21 8.70
N SER A 91 -0.41 22.82 7.66
CA SER A 91 -0.35 24.28 7.44
C SER A 91 -0.99 25.09 8.57
N SER A 92 -1.90 24.49 9.32
CA SER A 92 -2.57 25.04 10.50
C SER A 92 -1.74 24.98 11.79
N ALA A 93 -0.65 24.22 11.83
CA ALA A 93 0.15 24.02 13.05
C ALA A 93 0.77 25.34 13.53
N PHE A 94 0.88 25.55 14.85
CA PHE A 94 1.58 26.75 15.36
C PHE A 94 3.09 26.62 15.20
N ASN A 95 3.76 27.73 14.90
CA ASN A 95 5.22 27.75 14.87
C ASN A 95 5.74 27.79 16.31
N GLY A 96 6.58 26.84 16.68
CA GLY A 96 7.16 26.78 18.00
C GLY A 96 7.99 25.52 18.21
N THR A 97 8.56 25.44 19.40
CA THR A 97 9.24 24.24 19.89
C THR A 97 8.41 23.67 21.03
N THR A 98 8.21 22.36 21.03
CA THR A 98 7.54 21.65 22.13
C THR A 98 8.43 20.50 22.58
N THR A 99 8.42 20.22 23.88
CA THR A 99 9.15 19.11 24.47
C THR A 99 8.20 17.94 24.63
N ILE A 100 8.49 16.84 23.94
CA ILE A 100 7.71 15.60 24.05
C ILE A 100 8.51 14.57 24.85
N THR A 101 7.89 14.01 25.88
CA THR A 101 8.47 12.91 26.67
C THR A 101 7.60 11.68 26.49
N VAL A 102 8.18 10.60 25.97
CA VAL A 102 7.49 9.32 25.76
C VAL A 102 7.84 8.38 26.91
N ASN A 103 6.82 7.83 27.57
CA ASN A 103 6.98 6.85 28.66
C ASN A 103 6.79 5.42 28.18
N GLN A 104 5.77 5.20 27.36
CA GLN A 104 5.34 3.87 26.95
C GLN A 104 4.67 3.91 25.58
N LEU A 105 4.86 2.85 24.81
CA LEU A 105 4.17 2.65 23.54
C LEU A 105 2.86 1.89 23.75
N ALA A 106 1.86 2.23 22.94
CA ALA A 106 0.64 1.44 22.88
C ALA A 106 0.98 0.01 22.40
N GLN A 107 0.38 -0.99 23.03
CA GLN A 107 0.54 -2.39 22.64
C GLN A 107 -0.83 -3.03 22.40
N SER A 108 -0.83 -4.04 21.55
CA SER A 108 -1.98 -4.90 21.26
C SER A 108 -1.94 -6.13 22.15
N GLU A 109 -3.12 -6.69 22.46
CA GLU A 109 -3.23 -7.93 23.22
C GLU A 109 -2.61 -9.13 22.49
N LYS A 110 -1.96 -10.03 23.23
CA LYS A 110 -1.61 -11.38 22.75
C LYS A 110 -1.85 -12.46 23.79
N GLU A 111 -2.57 -13.47 23.34
CA GLU A 111 -2.95 -14.65 24.11
C GLU A 111 -2.34 -15.89 23.45
N ILE A 112 -1.64 -16.72 24.22
CA ILE A 112 -0.99 -17.93 23.71
C ILE A 112 -1.59 -19.15 24.39
N HIS A 113 -2.03 -20.11 23.57
CA HIS A 113 -2.54 -21.39 24.04
C HIS A 113 -1.42 -22.26 24.61
N SER A 114 -1.71 -23.06 25.63
CA SER A 114 -0.74 -23.92 26.34
C SER A 114 -0.09 -25.01 25.49
N GLY A 115 -0.60 -25.25 24.27
CA GLY A 115 0.06 -26.08 23.27
C GLY A 115 -0.77 -27.28 22.80
N HIS A 116 -0.37 -27.81 21.65
CA HIS A 116 -0.96 -28.95 20.94
C HIS A 116 0.15 -29.77 20.27
N PRO A 117 -0.04 -31.08 19.96
CA PRO A 117 1.03 -31.93 19.45
C PRO A 117 1.53 -31.59 18.04
N ASP A 118 0.65 -31.07 17.17
CA ASP A 118 0.97 -30.71 15.79
C ASP A 118 -0.01 -29.65 15.25
N SER A 119 0.27 -29.06 14.10
CA SER A 119 -0.56 -28.00 13.52
C SER A 119 -1.68 -28.50 12.59
N SER A 120 -1.61 -29.72 12.05
CA SER A 120 -2.32 -30.08 10.81
C SER A 120 -2.85 -31.51 10.70
N SER A 121 -2.49 -32.40 11.62
CA SER A 121 -2.85 -33.82 11.63
C SER A 121 -3.74 -34.17 12.82
N THR A 122 -3.39 -33.74 14.02
CA THR A 122 -4.18 -34.01 15.23
C THR A 122 -5.32 -33.01 15.35
N ALA A 123 -6.56 -33.49 15.32
CA ALA A 123 -7.74 -32.66 15.49
C ALA A 123 -7.83 -32.07 16.90
N VAL A 124 -8.24 -30.80 17.02
CA VAL A 124 -8.52 -30.14 18.32
C VAL A 124 -9.83 -30.63 18.95
N THR A 125 -10.69 -31.28 18.16
CA THR A 125 -11.93 -31.89 18.65
C THR A 125 -12.34 -33.09 17.79
N THR A 126 -12.87 -34.13 18.42
CA THR A 126 -13.45 -35.31 17.74
C THR A 126 -14.95 -35.24 17.56
N VAL A 127 -15.60 -34.24 18.18
CA VAL A 127 -17.03 -33.94 18.05
C VAL A 127 -17.22 -32.47 17.67
N ALA A 128 -18.38 -32.11 17.11
CA ALA A 128 -18.68 -30.71 16.88
C ALA A 128 -18.71 -29.94 18.22
N GLY A 129 -18.15 -28.74 18.23
CA GLY A 129 -18.03 -27.90 19.41
C GLY A 129 -18.02 -26.42 19.06
N THR A 130 -17.66 -25.60 20.04
CA THR A 130 -17.62 -24.15 19.93
C THR A 130 -16.31 -23.61 20.47
N PHE A 131 -15.83 -22.52 19.88
CA PHE A 131 -14.72 -21.70 20.37
C PHE A 131 -15.18 -20.25 20.48
N SER A 132 -14.96 -19.61 21.62
CA SER A 132 -15.44 -18.25 21.88
C SER A 132 -14.40 -17.40 22.58
N TYR A 133 -14.47 -16.10 22.32
CA TYR A 133 -13.59 -15.08 22.88
C TYR A 133 -14.30 -13.73 22.82
N THR A 134 -13.92 -12.79 23.68
CA THR A 134 -14.36 -11.40 23.65
C THR A 134 -13.20 -10.50 23.29
N TYR A 135 -13.38 -9.59 22.33
CA TYR A 135 -12.38 -8.59 21.97
C TYR A 135 -13.02 -7.20 21.95
N ASN A 136 -12.41 -6.25 22.67
CA ASN A 136 -12.94 -4.88 22.83
C ASN A 136 -14.45 -4.87 23.18
N GLY A 137 -14.83 -5.69 24.16
CA GLY A 137 -16.23 -5.85 24.61
C GLY A 137 -17.16 -6.61 23.65
N THR A 138 -16.70 -6.99 22.45
CA THR A 138 -17.50 -7.73 21.47
C THR A 138 -17.25 -9.23 21.60
N ASN A 139 -18.27 -9.99 21.98
CA ASN A 139 -18.19 -11.45 22.09
C ASN A 139 -18.35 -12.14 20.73
N ARG A 140 -17.51 -13.15 20.47
CA ARG A 140 -17.55 -14.03 19.31
C ARG A 140 -17.67 -15.47 19.77
N SER A 141 -18.53 -16.23 19.07
CA SER A 141 -18.69 -17.67 19.26
C SER A 141 -18.71 -18.34 17.90
N LEU A 142 -17.77 -19.23 17.68
CA LEU A 142 -17.49 -19.90 16.41
C LEU A 142 -17.83 -21.38 16.54
N SER A 143 -18.52 -21.92 15.55
CA SER A 143 -18.76 -23.35 15.45
C SER A 143 -17.52 -24.05 14.90
N VAL A 144 -17.10 -25.13 15.55
CA VAL A 144 -15.93 -25.93 15.19
C VAL A 144 -16.39 -27.35 14.88
N ALA A 145 -16.09 -27.84 13.69
CA ALA A 145 -16.50 -29.18 13.26
C ALA A 145 -15.61 -30.27 13.88
N ALA A 146 -16.13 -31.49 13.94
CA ALA A 146 -15.31 -32.65 14.27
C ALA A 146 -14.16 -32.81 13.25
N GLY A 147 -12.96 -33.12 13.74
CA GLY A 147 -11.78 -33.28 12.88
C GLY A 147 -11.06 -31.98 12.53
N THR A 148 -11.53 -30.82 13.00
CA THR A 148 -10.82 -29.55 12.81
C THR A 148 -9.43 -29.61 13.43
N THR A 149 -8.41 -29.20 12.69
CA THR A 149 -7.01 -29.12 13.15
C THR A 149 -6.69 -27.74 13.72
N LEU A 150 -5.51 -27.58 14.36
CA LEU A 150 -5.11 -26.30 14.93
C LEU A 150 -5.02 -25.18 13.87
N THR A 151 -4.45 -25.49 12.70
CA THR A 151 -4.37 -24.57 11.56
C THR A 151 -5.76 -24.18 11.06
N GLN A 152 -6.68 -25.15 10.99
CA GLN A 152 -8.05 -24.89 10.57
C GLN A 152 -8.82 -24.06 11.61
N LEU A 153 -8.56 -24.23 12.91
CA LEU A 153 -9.13 -23.38 13.95
C LEU A 153 -8.67 -21.93 13.80
N ALA A 154 -7.37 -21.69 13.55
CA ALA A 154 -6.87 -20.35 13.23
C ALA A 154 -7.57 -19.74 12.01
N GLN A 155 -7.77 -20.55 10.95
CA GLN A 155 -8.49 -20.11 9.75
C GLN A 155 -9.97 -19.80 10.03
N ILE A 156 -10.64 -20.58 10.88
CA ILE A 156 -12.05 -20.33 11.27
C ILE A 156 -12.15 -18.98 11.99
N ILE A 157 -11.20 -18.63 12.86
CA ILE A 157 -11.16 -17.33 13.55
C ILE A 157 -10.92 -16.21 12.54
N ASN A 158 -9.89 -16.33 11.70
CA ASN A 158 -9.51 -15.28 10.73
C ASN A 158 -10.55 -15.04 9.64
N ASN A 159 -11.30 -16.08 9.25
CA ASN A 159 -12.31 -16.01 8.20
C ASN A 159 -13.73 -15.76 8.76
N ASP A 160 -13.89 -15.54 10.07
CA ASP A 160 -15.17 -15.14 10.64
C ASP A 160 -15.58 -13.76 10.08
N PRO A 161 -16.70 -13.66 9.34
CA PRO A 161 -17.13 -12.39 8.76
C PRO A 161 -17.50 -11.33 9.80
N GLN A 162 -17.69 -11.72 11.07
CA GLN A 162 -17.94 -10.83 12.18
C GLN A 162 -16.74 -10.69 13.12
N ASN A 163 -15.53 -11.07 12.67
CA ASN A 163 -14.33 -10.94 13.47
C ASN A 163 -14.10 -9.46 13.85
N PRO A 164 -14.04 -9.11 15.15
CA PRO A 164 -13.95 -7.72 15.61
C PRO A 164 -12.53 -7.14 15.51
N GLY A 165 -11.55 -7.89 15.00
CA GLY A 165 -10.16 -7.46 14.88
C GLY A 165 -9.16 -8.35 15.63
N VAL A 166 -9.38 -9.67 15.67
CA VAL A 166 -8.45 -10.65 16.22
C VAL A 166 -7.82 -11.46 15.08
N ASN A 167 -6.50 -11.53 15.04
CA ASN A 167 -5.75 -12.42 14.17
C ASN A 167 -5.32 -13.67 14.94
N ALA A 168 -5.59 -14.85 14.39
CA ALA A 168 -5.13 -16.12 14.91
C ALA A 168 -3.98 -16.69 14.07
N SER A 169 -2.93 -17.17 14.72
CA SER A 169 -1.81 -17.85 14.07
C SER A 169 -1.40 -19.10 14.84
N VAL A 170 -0.59 -19.95 14.21
CA VAL A 170 0.00 -21.12 14.86
C VAL A 170 1.50 -20.88 15.00
N LEU A 171 2.00 -20.99 16.22
CA LEU A 171 3.41 -20.88 16.58
C LEU A 171 3.96 -22.27 16.91
N ASP A 172 5.05 -22.68 16.27
CA ASP A 172 5.84 -23.85 16.67
C ASP A 172 7.00 -23.36 17.55
N ASP A 173 7.03 -23.78 18.80
CA ASP A 173 8.08 -23.40 19.76
C ASP A 173 9.40 -24.16 19.54
N GLY A 174 9.42 -25.16 18.65
CA GLY A 174 10.58 -25.98 18.33
C GLY A 174 10.96 -27.00 19.41
N SER A 175 10.14 -27.17 20.46
CA SER A 175 10.42 -28.10 21.56
C SER A 175 10.35 -29.56 21.14
N GLY A 176 9.63 -29.87 20.06
CA GLY A 176 9.37 -31.25 19.60
C GLY A 176 8.56 -32.08 20.59
N THR A 177 7.90 -31.44 21.56
CA THR A 177 7.07 -32.07 22.57
C THR A 177 5.63 -32.24 22.09
N ALA A 178 4.81 -32.95 22.86
CA ALA A 178 3.37 -33.08 22.60
C ALA A 178 2.57 -31.77 22.78
N THR A 179 3.24 -30.65 23.09
CA THR A 179 2.64 -29.32 23.27
C THR A 179 3.40 -28.25 22.50
N ALA A 180 4.16 -28.62 21.46
CA ALA A 180 5.05 -27.70 20.74
C ALA A 180 4.32 -26.64 19.89
N TYR A 181 3.05 -26.86 19.56
CA TYR A 181 2.28 -25.99 18.67
C TYR A 181 1.24 -25.19 19.44
N HIS A 182 1.34 -23.86 19.39
CA HIS A 182 0.49 -22.95 20.14
C HIS A 182 -0.43 -22.18 19.19
N LEU A 183 -1.74 -22.13 19.49
CA LEU A 183 -2.61 -21.12 18.88
C LEU A 183 -2.31 -19.79 19.54
N VAL A 184 -2.02 -18.77 18.74
CA VAL A 184 -1.79 -17.39 19.20
C VAL A 184 -2.93 -16.53 18.72
N LEU A 185 -3.61 -15.83 19.62
CA LEU A 185 -4.58 -14.79 19.28
C LEU A 185 -3.92 -13.42 19.50
N SER A 186 -4.05 -12.53 18.53
CA SER A 186 -3.49 -11.17 18.60
C SER A 186 -4.51 -10.13 18.19
N GLY A 187 -4.67 -9.08 18.99
CA GLY A 187 -5.49 -7.94 18.62
C GLY A 187 -4.84 -7.15 17.47
N THR A 188 -5.64 -6.63 16.54
CA THR A 188 -5.13 -5.79 15.43
C THR A 188 -5.00 -4.33 15.81
N SER A 189 -5.55 -3.93 16.96
CA SER A 189 -5.49 -2.56 17.48
C SER A 189 -4.72 -2.52 18.80
N THR A 190 -4.08 -1.40 19.07
CA THR A 190 -3.38 -1.14 20.34
C THR A 190 -4.25 -0.29 21.26
N GLY A 191 -3.97 -0.31 22.56
CA GLY A 191 -4.70 0.47 23.56
C GLY A 191 -5.38 -0.42 24.59
N ALA A 192 -5.49 0.06 25.82
CA ALA A 192 -5.94 -0.72 26.98
C ALA A 192 -7.38 -1.24 26.89
N SER A 193 -8.20 -0.73 25.96
CA SER A 193 -9.56 -1.25 25.70
C SER A 193 -9.58 -2.48 24.78
N TYR A 194 -8.52 -2.68 23.98
CA TYR A 194 -8.44 -3.74 22.96
C TYR A 194 -7.91 -5.07 23.54
N THR A 195 -8.46 -5.49 24.66
CA THR A 195 -8.14 -6.76 25.33
C THR A 195 -8.89 -7.93 24.68
N ILE A 196 -8.29 -9.11 24.72
CA ILE A 196 -8.91 -10.40 24.40
C ILE A 196 -9.19 -11.08 25.75
N THR A 197 -10.44 -11.44 26.01
CA THR A 197 -10.84 -12.01 27.30
C THR A 197 -11.91 -13.08 27.10
N SER A 198 -12.29 -13.74 28.20
CA SER A 198 -13.39 -14.71 28.23
C SER A 198 -13.21 -15.82 27.19
N ILE A 199 -11.98 -16.29 27.01
CA ILE A 199 -11.70 -17.34 26.03
C ILE A 199 -12.26 -18.64 26.60
N SER A 200 -13.12 -19.31 25.83
CA SER A 200 -13.73 -20.57 26.25
C SER A 200 -14.13 -21.44 25.08
N HIS A 201 -14.16 -22.76 25.28
CA HIS A 201 -14.47 -23.70 24.22
C HIS A 201 -15.06 -25.02 24.76
N THR A 202 -15.66 -25.81 23.87
CA THR A 202 -16.14 -27.18 24.15
C THR A 202 -15.35 -28.27 23.45
N LEU A 203 -14.23 -27.90 22.82
CA LEU A 203 -13.31 -28.81 22.12
C LEU A 203 -12.70 -29.83 23.09
N ASN A 204 -12.87 -31.12 22.80
CA ASN A 204 -12.52 -32.21 23.72
C ASN A 204 -11.09 -32.75 23.59
N ASN A 205 -10.31 -32.23 22.63
CA ASN A 205 -8.89 -32.55 22.44
C ASN A 205 -8.06 -31.26 22.33
N PHE A 206 -8.42 -30.28 23.15
CA PHE A 206 -7.75 -28.97 23.22
C PHE A 206 -7.60 -28.60 24.70
N ALA A 207 -6.44 -28.07 25.07
CA ALA A 207 -6.15 -27.77 26.47
C ALA A 207 -7.08 -26.67 27.01
N THR A 208 -7.45 -26.79 28.29
CA THR A 208 -8.33 -25.86 29.03
C THR A 208 -7.57 -25.23 30.19
N GLY A 209 -8.14 -24.20 30.84
CA GLY A 209 -7.49 -23.46 31.93
C GLY A 209 -6.84 -22.16 31.44
N GLY A 210 -5.68 -21.81 31.98
CA GLY A 210 -4.98 -20.55 31.68
C GLY A 210 -5.60 -19.33 32.35
N GLY A 211 -4.82 -18.24 32.46
CA GLY A 211 -5.25 -16.97 33.05
C GLY A 211 -6.41 -16.30 32.30
N SER A 212 -6.42 -16.43 30.98
CA SER A 212 -7.43 -15.83 30.08
C SER A 212 -8.57 -16.79 29.72
N GLY A 213 -8.47 -18.06 30.13
CA GLY A 213 -9.43 -19.12 29.88
C GLY A 213 -9.14 -19.94 28.62
N GLY A 214 -9.80 -21.10 28.47
CA GLY A 214 -9.70 -21.95 27.27
C GLY A 214 -8.30 -22.46 26.94
N GLY A 215 -7.41 -22.52 27.95
CA GLY A 215 -6.01 -22.92 27.79
C GLY A 215 -5.07 -21.78 27.39
N PHE A 216 -5.50 -20.52 27.43
CA PHE A 216 -4.69 -19.37 27.03
C PHE A 216 -4.14 -18.60 28.23
N ASP A 217 -2.90 -18.17 28.08
CA ASP A 217 -2.24 -17.22 28.98
C ASP A 217 -1.83 -15.95 28.23
N GLU A 218 -2.00 -14.83 28.92
CA GLU A 218 -1.65 -13.51 28.42
C GLU A 218 -0.12 -13.38 28.35
N THR A 219 0.39 -13.05 27.18
CA THR A 219 1.84 -12.86 26.94
C THR A 219 2.20 -11.43 26.59
N GLN A 220 1.22 -10.62 26.19
CA GLN A 220 1.38 -9.21 25.92
C GLN A 220 0.07 -8.48 26.19
N THR A 221 0.00 -7.72 27.28
CA THR A 221 -1.17 -6.93 27.67
C THR A 221 -1.41 -5.77 26.69
N ALA A 222 -2.66 -5.54 26.30
CA ALA A 222 -3.03 -4.33 25.59
C ALA A 222 -2.89 -3.09 26.49
N GLN A 223 -2.23 -2.05 25.98
CA GLN A 223 -1.99 -0.83 26.76
C GLN A 223 -1.99 0.42 25.88
N ASN A 224 -2.31 1.57 26.46
CA ASN A 224 -2.24 2.86 25.79
C ASN A 224 -0.80 3.34 25.63
N ALA A 225 -0.57 4.23 24.67
CA ALA A 225 0.65 5.02 24.62
C ALA A 225 0.61 6.04 25.75
N GLN A 226 1.76 6.37 26.32
CA GLN A 226 1.86 7.37 27.37
C GLN A 226 2.92 8.39 27.02
N PHE A 227 2.53 9.66 26.95
CA PHE A 227 3.46 10.75 26.67
C PHE A 227 3.07 12.05 27.38
N LYS A 228 3.98 13.03 27.36
CA LYS A 228 3.75 14.40 27.81
C LYS A 228 4.13 15.39 26.72
N ILE A 229 3.45 16.53 26.72
CA ILE A 229 3.76 17.68 25.88
C ILE A 229 4.06 18.85 26.82
N ASP A 230 5.24 19.43 26.71
CA ASP A 230 5.72 20.55 27.54
C ASP A 230 5.54 20.30 29.05
N GLY A 231 5.75 19.05 29.46
CA GLY A 231 5.61 18.60 30.85
C GLY A 231 4.17 18.41 31.34
N TYR A 232 3.16 18.62 30.51
CA TYR A 232 1.75 18.38 30.82
C TYR A 232 1.34 16.92 30.52
N PRO A 233 0.55 16.26 31.40
CA PRO A 233 0.10 16.74 32.71
C PRO A 233 1.22 16.70 33.77
N THR A 234 1.11 17.55 34.80
CA THR A 234 2.09 17.63 35.90
C THR A 234 2.20 16.32 36.67
N SER A 235 1.09 15.60 36.82
CA SER A 235 1.02 14.23 37.34
C SER A 235 0.33 13.31 36.32
N GLY A 236 0.84 12.08 36.16
CA GLY A 236 0.31 11.11 35.19
C GLY A 236 0.85 11.31 33.77
N TRP A 237 0.12 10.79 32.78
CA TRP A 237 0.48 10.79 31.36
C TRP A 237 -0.76 11.10 30.49
N ILE A 238 -0.53 11.58 29.27
CA ILE A 238 -1.55 11.61 28.22
C ILE A 238 -1.63 10.20 27.64
N GLU A 239 -2.85 9.68 27.50
CA GLU A 239 -3.19 8.36 26.95
C GLU A 239 -4.16 8.45 25.77
#